data_AF-A0A1F5ZLQ6-F1
#
_entry.id   AF-A0A1F5ZLQ6-F1
#
_cell.length_a   1.000
_cell.length_b   1.000
_cell.length_c   1.000
_cell.angle_alpha   90.00
_cell.angle_beta   90.00
_cell.angle_gamma   90.00
#
_symmetry.space_group_name_H-M   'P 1'
#
loop_
_entity.id
_entity.type
_entity.pdbx_description
1 polymer ?
#
loop_
_entity_poly.entity_id
_entity_poly.type
_entity_poly.pdbx_seq_one_letter_code
_entity_poly.pdbx_strand_id
1 'polypeptide(L)' 'MAKTISMPEVFSNPRYRGKHVILAAGKVYTAKTGEGAAEILKKLEKTHPDVTPEVAYLPKARSLILWM' A
#
# COMPACT_ATOMS: atom_id res chain seq x y z
N MET A 1 19.15 -13.00 -0.88
CA MET A 1 17.69 -13.06 -0.68
C MET A 1 17.11 -11.73 -1.13
N ALA A 2 16.10 -11.72 -2.01
CA ALA A 2 15.45 -10.48 -2.42
C ALA A 2 14.74 -9.87 -1.19
N LYS A 3 14.96 -8.59 -0.92
CA LYS A 3 14.40 -7.91 0.25
C LYS A 3 12.88 -7.83 0.10
N THR A 4 12.14 -8.51 0.97
CA THR A 4 10.68 -8.39 1.05
C THR A 4 10.34 -6.99 1.54
N ILE A 5 9.65 -6.19 0.72
CA ILE A 5 9.22 -4.85 1.12
C ILE A 5 8.14 -5.00 2.18
N SER A 6 8.31 -4.33 3.33
CA SER A 6 7.36 -4.33 4.44
C SER A 6 6.62 -2.99 4.57
N MET A 7 5.47 -2.98 5.24
CA MET A 7 4.69 -1.76 5.46
C MET A 7 5.41 -0.69 6.31
N PRO A 8 6.21 -1.03 7.35
CA PRO A 8 7.06 -0.07 8.04
C PRO A 8 8.08 0.63 7.11
N GLU A 9 8.67 -0.10 6.16
CA GLU A 9 9.56 0.51 5.16
C GLU A 9 8.80 1.46 4.24
N VAL A 10 7.56 1.13 3.87
CA VAL A 10 6.67 2.02 3.12
C VAL A 10 6.40 3.31 3.89
N PHE A 11 6.06 3.23 5.18
CA PHE A 11 5.78 4.42 6.00
C PHE A 11 7.00 5.32 6.18
N SER A 12 8.19 4.73 6.29
CA SER A 12 9.44 5.48 6.42
C SER A 12 9.82 6.24 5.14
N ASN A 13 9.27 5.85 3.98
CA ASN A 13 9.66 6.39 2.68
C ASN A 13 8.76 7.57 2.24
N PRO A 14 9.28 8.80 2.14
CA PRO A 14 8.49 9.99 1.82
C PRO A 14 7.77 9.94 0.46
N ARG A 15 8.22 9.12 -0.49
CA ARG A 15 7.64 9.02 -1.85
C ARG A 15 6.18 8.54 -1.86
N TYR A 16 5.75 7.92 -0.78
CA TYR A 16 4.42 7.35 -0.62
C TYR A 16 3.45 8.28 0.10
N ARG A 17 3.91 9.42 0.63
CA ARG A 17 3.03 10.41 1.27
C ARG A 17 2.03 11.02 0.27
N GLY A 18 0.82 11.25 0.77
CA GLY A 18 -0.33 11.70 0.01
C GLY A 18 -0.96 10.65 -0.90
N LYS A 19 -0.70 9.36 -0.66
CA LYS A 19 -1.19 8.27 -1.51
C LYS A 19 -1.86 7.18 -0.69
N HIS A 20 -2.80 6.50 -1.31
CA HIS A 20 -3.20 5.16 -0.91
C HIS A 20 -2.10 4.21 -1.35
N VAL A 21 -1.64 3.37 -0.44
CA VAL A 21 -0.59 2.38 -0.67
C VAL A 21 -1.16 1.01 -0.41
N ILE A 22 -0.87 0.10 -1.33
CA ILE A 22 -1.27 -1.30 -1.25
C ILE A 22 0.00 -2.14 -1.39
N LEU A 23 0.30 -2.96 -0.40
CA LEU A 23 1.38 -3.94 -0.44
C LEU A 23 0.78 -5.32 -0.68
N ALA A 24 1.16 -5.96 -1.78
CA ALA A 24 0.67 -7.29 -2.15
C ALA A 24 1.73 -8.02 -2.99
N ALA A 25 1.92 -9.32 -2.73
CA ALA A 25 2.86 -10.17 -3.47
C ALA A 25 4.28 -9.58 -3.60
N GLY A 26 4.76 -8.93 -2.53
CA GLY A 26 6.08 -8.28 -2.49
C GLY A 26 6.20 -7.00 -3.33
N LYS A 27 5.10 -6.47 -3.87
CA LYS A 27 5.05 -5.26 -4.69
C LYS A 27 4.22 -4.17 -4.00
N VAL A 28 4.64 -2.93 -4.20
CA VAL A 28 3.93 -1.75 -3.69
C VAL A 28 3.20 -1.07 -4.84
N TYR A 29 1.89 -0.95 -4.69
CA TYR A 29 1.01 -0.22 -5.60
C TYR A 29 0.57 1.07 -4.92
N THR A 30 0.31 2.11 -5.71
CA THR A 30 -0.13 3.39 -5.16
C THR A 30 -1.23 4.02 -5.99
N ALA A 31 -2.18 4.68 -5.31
CA ALA A 31 -3.20 5.50 -5.94
C ALA A 31 -3.29 6.87 -5.26
N LYS A 32 -3.69 7.90 -6.01
CA LYS A 32 -3.94 9.25 -5.47
C LYS A 32 -5.32 9.36 -4.80
N THR A 33 -6.26 8.50 -5.16
CA THR A 33 -7.65 8.51 -4.69
C THR A 33 -8.06 7.13 -4.18
N GLY A 34 -9.10 7.08 -3.35
CA GLY A 34 -9.65 5.83 -2.82
C GLY A 34 -10.24 4.95 -3.93
N GLU A 35 -10.88 5.54 -4.93
CA GLU A 35 -11.40 4.82 -6.12
C GLU A 35 -10.27 4.15 -6.90
N GLY A 36 -9.14 4.85 -7.09
CA GLY A 36 -7.97 4.26 -7.72
C GLY A 36 -7.39 3.10 -6.91
N ALA A 37 -7.46 3.17 -5.58
CA ALA A 37 -7.05 2.06 -4.71
C ALA A 37 -8.01 0.85 -4.85
N ALA A 38 -9.31 1.09 -4.90
CA ALA A 38 -10.32 0.05 -5.09
C ALA A 38 -10.14 -0.69 -6.44
N GLU A 39 -9.87 0.03 -7.52
CA GLU A 39 -9.59 -0.58 -8.83
C GLU A 39 -8.31 -1.42 -8.83
N ILE A 40 -7.29 -1.05 -8.05
CA ILE A 40 -6.09 -1.87 -7.87
C ILE A 40 -6.43 -3.13 -7.08
N LEU A 41 -7.17 -3.02 -5.98
CA LEU A 41 -7.57 -4.17 -5.16
C LEU A 41 -8.37 -5.19 -5.98
N LYS A 42 -9.35 -4.74 -6.76
CA LYS A 42 -10.15 -5.58 -7.64
C LYS A 42 -9.32 -6.34 -8.68
N LYS A 43 -8.21 -5.76 -9.15
CA LYS A 43 -7.26 -6.44 -10.04
C LYS A 43 -6.38 -7.44 -9.28
N LEU A 44 -5.98 -7.12 -8.06
CA LEU A 44 -5.19 -8.00 -7.21
C LEU A 44 -5.99 -9.23 -6.80
N GLU A 45 -7.26 -9.09 -6.42
CA GLU A 45 -8.17 -10.21 -6.11
C GLU A 45 -8.24 -11.23 -7.24
N LYS A 46 -8.18 -10.77 -8.50
CA LYS A 46 -8.22 -11.65 -9.68
C LYS A 46 -6.88 -12.30 -10.01
N THR A 47 -5.77 -11.61 -9.72
CA THR A 47 -4.43 -12.02 -10.16
C THR A 47 -3.66 -12.77 -9.07
N HIS A 48 -3.98 -12.51 -7.81
CA HIS A 48 -3.34 -13.09 -6.63
C HIS A 48 -4.42 -13.38 -5.57
N PRO A 49 -5.37 -14.29 -5.85
CA PRO A 49 -6.52 -14.55 -4.98
C PRO A 49 -6.13 -15.03 -3.57
N ASP A 50 -4.97 -15.68 -3.44
CA ASP A 50 -4.48 -16.22 -2.17
C ASP A 50 -3.65 -15.21 -1.34
N VAL A 51 -3.48 -13.99 -1.84
CA VAL A 51 -2.69 -12.95 -1.16
C VAL A 51 -3.64 -11.94 -0.53
N THR A 52 -3.54 -11.77 0.79
CA THR A 52 -4.22 -10.66 1.48
C THR A 52 -3.40 -9.38 1.35
N PRO A 53 -3.89 -8.34 0.65
CA PRO A 53 -3.18 -7.08 0.52
C PRO A 53 -3.22 -6.28 1.82
N GLU A 54 -2.09 -5.67 2.19
CA GLU A 54 -2.03 -4.66 3.24
C GLU A 54 -2.30 -3.29 2.62
N VAL A 55 -3.24 -2.52 3.20
CA VAL A 55 -3.70 -1.25 2.63
C VAL A 55 -3.60 -0.15 3.67
N ALA A 56 -3.02 0.99 3.29
CA ALA A 56 -3.03 2.19 4.13
C ALA A 56 -3.11 3.46 3.28
N TYR A 57 -3.68 4.52 3.83
CA TYR A 57 -3.50 5.87 3.31
C TYR A 57 -2.41 6.59 4.10
N LEU A 58 -1.39 7.10 3.41
CA LEU A 58 -0.35 7.90 4.02
C LEU A 58 -0.65 9.38 3.75
N PRO A 59 -1.10 10.16 4.74
CA PRO A 59 -1.37 11.59 4.54
C PRO A 59 -0.09 12.39 4.27
N LYS A 60 -0.24 13.55 3.61
CA LYS A 60 0.86 14.53 3.44
C LYS A 60 1.12 15.32 4.72
N ALA A 61 0.07 15.59 5.49
CA ALA A 61 0.16 16.28 6.76
C ALA A 61 0.91 15.43 7.78
N ARG A 62 1.44 16.07 8.83
CA ARG A 62 1.85 15.33 10.03
C ARG A 62 0.59 14.68 10.60
N SER A 63 0.52 13.36 10.49
CA SER A 63 -0.59 12.58 11.02
C SER A 63 -0.05 11.32 11.66
N LEU A 64 -0.76 10.85 12.67
CA LEU A 64 -0.47 9.58 13.30
C LEU A 64 -0.92 8.46 12.35
N ILE A 65 0.00 7.58 11.99
CA ILE A 65 -0.33 6.30 11.34
C ILE A 65 -0.26 5.25 12.44
N LEU A 66 -1.43 4.71 12.80
CA LEU A 66 -1.51 3.58 13.73
C LEU A 66 -1.25 2.29 12.93
N TRP A 67 -0.17 1.60 13.28
CA TRP A 67 0.23 0.34 12.67
C TRP A 67 0.74 -0.59 13.76
N MET A 68 0.27 -1.84 13.79
CA MET A 68 0.56 -2.83 14.82
C MET A 68 1.27 -4.04 14.23
#